data_AF-V6I7Z6-F1
#
_entry.id   AF-V6I7Z6-F1
#
_cell.length_a   1.000
_cell.length_b   1.000
_cell.length_c   1.000
_cell.angle_alpha   90.00
_cell.angle_beta   90.00
_cell.angle_gamma   90.00
#
_symmetry.space_group_name_H-M   'P 1'
#
loop_
_entity.id
_entity.type
_entity.pdbx_description
1 polymer ?
#
loop_
_entity_poly.entity_id
_entity_poly.type
_entity_poly.pdbx_seq_one_letter_code
_entity_poly.pdbx_strand_id
1 'polypeptide(L)'
;MKQEDIFNWLIQWYSNQCDGIWERENQINIYTVSNPGWTFKVGLKSTELENYEIESDLFETEETDWYFYFIRDSVYKASGDTSKLPILVEAFRSIWENKEFVFSSESETMFSWLMKWYESQCDGDWEHEYGIDINTKQDRGWQVKIEVNFTELDGVAIDHSLIQKGAGDWYSFSLKDGKFLAEGDPKKLRTILEKFKEIWMTYVDPEPRKN
;
A
#
# COMPACT_ATOMS: atom_id res chain seq x y z
N MET A 1 5.62 19.84 -16.63
CA MET A 1 5.81 19.36 -15.25
C MET A 1 5.51 17.88 -15.26
N LYS A 2 6.36 17.03 -14.68
CA LYS A 2 6.02 15.60 -14.54
C LYS A 2 4.85 15.50 -13.56
N GLN A 3 3.82 14.73 -13.90
CA GLN A 3 2.75 14.38 -12.98
C GLN A 3 3.39 13.66 -11.77
N GLU A 4 2.99 14.04 -10.56
CA GLU A 4 3.47 13.41 -9.33
C GLU A 4 2.92 11.98 -9.25
N ASP A 5 3.81 11.02 -9.01
CA ASP A 5 3.47 9.60 -8.77
C ASP A 5 2.56 9.48 -7.54
N ILE A 6 1.37 8.89 -7.70
CA ILE A 6 0.34 8.80 -6.64
C ILE A 6 0.84 8.02 -5.41
N PHE A 7 1.76 7.07 -5.61
CA PHE A 7 2.41 6.37 -4.51
C PHE A 7 3.26 7.32 -3.66
N ASN A 8 4.03 8.20 -4.30
CA ASN A 8 4.82 9.20 -3.58
C ASN A 8 3.92 10.26 -2.94
N TRP A 9 2.86 10.67 -3.64
CA TRP A 9 1.88 11.60 -3.09
C TRP A 9 1.31 11.08 -1.78
N LEU A 10 0.91 9.79 -1.71
CA LEU A 10 0.36 9.20 -0.48
C LEU A 10 1.36 9.24 0.68
N ILE A 11 2.63 8.91 0.42
CA ILE A 11 3.70 8.94 1.41
C ILE A 11 3.90 10.37 1.93
N GLN A 12 3.93 11.36 1.04
CA GLN A 12 4.07 12.77 1.42
C GLN A 12 2.85 13.28 2.17
N TRP A 13 1.65 12.94 1.70
CA TRP A 13 0.39 13.29 2.33
C TRP A 13 0.36 12.78 3.77
N TYR A 14 0.66 11.50 4.00
CA TYR A 14 0.74 10.93 5.34
C TYR A 14 1.78 11.63 6.21
N SER A 15 2.99 11.83 5.68
CA SER A 15 4.06 12.52 6.42
C SER A 15 3.69 13.95 6.80
N ASN A 16 2.81 14.62 6.04
CA ASN A 16 2.31 15.95 6.33
C ASN A 16 1.17 15.94 7.35
N GLN A 17 0.38 14.86 7.42
CA GLN A 17 -0.66 14.71 8.44
C GLN A 17 -0.06 14.39 9.83
N CYS A 18 1.13 13.78 9.90
CA CYS A 18 1.78 13.43 11.16
C CYS A 18 2.14 14.70 11.96
N ASP A 19 1.41 14.95 13.04
CA ASP A 19 1.57 16.10 13.93
C ASP A 19 1.72 15.74 15.42
N GLY A 20 1.77 14.44 15.74
CA GLY A 20 1.80 13.94 17.12
C GLY A 20 0.43 13.45 17.62
N ILE A 21 -0.65 13.86 16.96
CA ILE A 21 -2.04 13.61 17.34
C ILE A 21 -2.72 12.77 16.26
N TRP A 22 -2.65 13.21 15.00
CA TRP A 22 -3.35 12.59 13.89
C TRP A 22 -3.00 11.10 13.77
N GLU A 23 -1.72 10.74 13.83
CA GLU A 23 -1.27 9.36 13.64
C GLU A 23 -1.63 8.44 14.81
N ARG A 24 -2.06 9.00 15.94
CA ARG A 24 -2.58 8.25 17.10
C ARG A 24 -4.07 7.98 17.01
N GLU A 25 -4.81 8.87 16.35
CA GLU A 25 -6.27 8.81 16.21
C GLU A 25 -6.71 8.20 14.88
N ASN A 26 -5.94 8.43 13.82
CA ASN A 26 -6.19 8.01 12.46
C ASN A 26 -5.14 7.03 11.96
N GLN A 27 -5.52 6.26 10.94
CA GLN A 27 -4.66 5.27 10.30
C GLN A 27 -4.90 5.26 8.81
N ILE A 28 -3.87 4.86 8.07
CA ILE A 28 -3.97 4.45 6.67
C ILE A 28 -3.92 2.93 6.66
N ASN A 29 -4.81 2.29 5.90
CA ASN A 29 -4.80 0.84 5.70
C ASN A 29 -4.96 0.54 4.21
N ILE A 30 -4.04 -0.23 3.64
CA ILE A 30 -4.10 -0.80 2.30
C ILE A 30 -3.94 -2.30 2.45
N TYR A 31 -4.94 -3.08 2.03
CA TYR A 31 -4.86 -4.54 2.16
C TYR A 31 -5.60 -5.25 1.04
N THR A 32 -5.18 -6.48 0.74
CA THR A 32 -5.83 -7.35 -0.24
C THR A 32 -7.00 -8.12 0.35
N VAL A 33 -7.91 -8.58 -0.50
CA VAL A 33 -9.11 -9.34 -0.11
C VAL A 33 -9.26 -10.63 -0.92
N SER A 34 -10.02 -11.56 -0.36
CA SER A 34 -10.15 -12.95 -0.83
C SER A 34 -10.76 -13.13 -2.23
N ASN A 35 -11.56 -12.19 -2.72
CA ASN A 35 -11.92 -12.13 -4.14
C ASN A 35 -11.01 -11.04 -4.72
N PRO A 36 -9.96 -11.39 -5.48
CA PRO A 36 -8.76 -10.57 -5.58
C PRO A 36 -9.03 -9.10 -5.82
N GLY A 37 -8.49 -8.27 -4.94
CA GLY A 37 -8.70 -6.83 -5.00
C GLY A 37 -8.02 -6.12 -3.87
N TRP A 38 -8.15 -4.80 -3.89
CA TRP A 38 -7.56 -3.90 -2.91
C TRP A 38 -8.64 -3.19 -2.12
N THR A 39 -8.39 -2.98 -0.83
CA THR A 39 -9.10 -2.01 -0.02
C THR A 39 -8.12 -0.95 0.47
N PHE A 40 -8.52 0.30 0.36
CA PHE A 40 -7.80 1.47 0.86
C PHE A 40 -8.69 2.23 1.86
N LYS A 41 -8.16 2.56 3.04
CA LYS A 41 -8.86 3.30 4.08
C LYS A 41 -7.97 4.37 4.67
N VAL A 42 -8.56 5.52 5.00
CA VAL A 42 -7.89 6.64 5.65
C VAL A 42 -8.81 7.22 6.72
N GLY A 43 -8.33 7.31 7.96
CA GLY A 43 -9.02 8.05 9.02
C GLY A 43 -8.92 9.56 8.80
N LEU A 44 -10.02 10.28 8.98
CA LEU A 44 -10.15 11.71 8.68
C LEU A 44 -10.53 12.55 9.90
N LYS A 45 -10.47 11.98 11.11
CA LYS A 45 -10.76 12.74 12.34
C LYS A 45 -9.77 13.88 12.48
N SER A 46 -10.24 15.02 12.97
CA SER A 46 -9.46 16.24 13.11
C SER A 46 -8.88 16.75 11.77
N THR A 47 -9.52 16.43 10.64
CA THR A 47 -9.18 16.96 9.29
C THR A 47 -10.34 17.75 8.70
N GLU A 48 -10.10 18.46 7.58
CA GLU A 48 -11.15 19.20 6.88
C GLU A 48 -12.28 18.32 6.31
N LEU A 49 -12.03 17.02 6.16
CA LEU A 49 -13.00 16.04 5.69
C LEU A 49 -13.68 15.25 6.84
N GLU A 50 -13.44 15.60 8.12
CA GLU A 50 -13.97 14.86 9.28
C GLU A 50 -15.49 14.69 9.23
N ASN A 51 -16.20 15.75 8.85
CA ASN A 51 -17.67 15.78 8.77
C ASN A 51 -18.18 15.76 7.33
N TYR A 52 -17.32 15.43 6.37
CA TYR A 52 -17.71 15.32 4.97
C TYR A 52 -18.23 13.91 4.71
N GLU A 53 -19.37 13.79 4.04
CA GLU A 53 -19.95 12.51 3.64
C GLU A 53 -20.16 12.48 2.13
N ILE A 54 -19.77 11.37 1.52
CA ILE A 54 -19.97 11.11 0.09
C ILE A 54 -19.99 9.60 -0.13
N GLU A 55 -20.74 9.16 -1.12
CA GLU A 55 -20.72 7.78 -1.61
C GLU A 55 -20.69 7.86 -3.14
N SER A 56 -19.72 7.19 -3.75
CA SER A 56 -19.69 7.05 -5.20
C SER A 56 -20.70 5.99 -5.64
N ASP A 57 -21.13 6.06 -6.91
CA ASP A 57 -21.70 4.88 -7.55
C ASP A 57 -20.65 3.75 -7.64
N LEU A 58 -21.12 2.53 -7.88
CA LEU A 58 -20.25 1.43 -8.28
C LEU A 58 -19.83 1.66 -9.74
N PHE A 59 -18.53 1.83 -9.97
CA PHE A 59 -17.96 1.80 -11.30
C PHE A 59 -17.64 0.35 -11.63
N GLU A 60 -18.32 -0.24 -12.60
CA GLU A 60 -18.10 -1.62 -13.03
C GLU A 60 -18.31 -1.70 -14.54
N THR A 61 -17.28 -2.11 -15.27
CA THR A 61 -17.36 -2.38 -16.72
C THR A 61 -17.40 -3.87 -16.99
N GLU A 62 -16.72 -4.66 -16.15
CA GLU A 62 -16.62 -6.12 -16.16
C GLU A 62 -16.40 -6.63 -14.73
N GLU A 63 -16.55 -7.94 -14.49
CA GLU A 63 -16.36 -8.55 -13.15
C GLU A 63 -14.95 -8.32 -12.58
N THR A 64 -13.96 -8.05 -13.44
CA THR A 64 -12.56 -7.78 -13.09
C THR A 64 -12.15 -6.32 -13.30
N ASP A 65 -13.10 -5.43 -13.54
CA ASP A 65 -12.88 -3.99 -13.68
C ASP A 65 -13.97 -3.24 -12.91
N TRP A 66 -13.71 -3.06 -11.61
CA TRP A 66 -14.63 -2.39 -10.71
C TRP A 66 -13.94 -1.63 -9.60
N TYR A 67 -14.54 -0.52 -9.17
CA TYR A 67 -14.17 0.18 -7.94
C TYR A 67 -15.31 1.02 -7.40
N PHE A 68 -15.24 1.36 -6.12
CA PHE A 68 -16.11 2.32 -5.47
C PHE A 68 -15.40 2.95 -4.27
N TYR A 69 -15.90 4.10 -3.81
CA TYR A 69 -15.39 4.76 -2.61
C TYR A 69 -16.49 5.53 -1.88
N PHE A 70 -16.27 5.78 -0.61
CA PHE A 70 -17.15 6.61 0.21
C PHE A 70 -16.37 7.24 1.37
N ILE A 71 -16.93 8.32 1.92
CA ILE A 71 -16.55 8.89 3.21
C ILE A 71 -17.78 8.84 4.10
N ARG A 72 -17.63 8.17 5.25
CA ARG A 72 -18.65 8.05 6.29
C ARG A 72 -17.97 7.86 7.63
N ASP A 73 -18.56 8.39 8.70
CA ASP A 73 -18.04 8.26 10.07
C ASP A 73 -16.57 8.70 10.19
N SER A 74 -16.20 9.79 9.50
CA SER A 74 -14.84 10.33 9.45
C SER A 74 -13.79 9.34 8.90
N VAL A 75 -14.19 8.43 8.01
CA VAL A 75 -13.28 7.48 7.35
C VAL A 75 -13.53 7.48 5.85
N TYR A 76 -12.49 7.74 5.06
CA TYR A 76 -12.48 7.39 3.65
C TYR A 76 -12.26 5.88 3.51
N LYS A 77 -13.10 5.21 2.72
CA LYS A 77 -12.92 3.81 2.33
C LYS A 77 -13.16 3.65 0.84
N ALA A 78 -12.29 2.91 0.19
CA ALA A 78 -12.41 2.54 -1.21
C ALA A 78 -12.01 1.08 -1.41
N SER A 79 -12.64 0.43 -2.38
CA SER A 79 -12.31 -0.93 -2.78
C SER A 79 -12.40 -1.06 -4.30
N GLY A 80 -11.58 -1.94 -4.87
CA GLY A 80 -11.59 -2.24 -6.30
C GLY A 80 -10.85 -3.53 -6.61
N ASP A 81 -10.88 -3.94 -7.87
CA ASP A 81 -10.15 -5.14 -8.34
C ASP A 81 -8.63 -5.00 -8.22
N THR A 82 -7.91 -6.06 -8.63
CA THR A 82 -6.44 -6.21 -8.52
C THR A 82 -5.65 -5.06 -9.14
N SER A 83 -6.22 -4.32 -10.09
CA SER A 83 -5.60 -3.22 -10.82
C SER A 83 -5.90 -1.82 -10.27
N LYS A 84 -6.81 -1.70 -9.28
CA LYS A 84 -7.38 -0.39 -8.90
C LYS A 84 -6.67 0.36 -7.80
N LEU A 85 -5.65 -0.19 -7.15
CA LEU A 85 -5.01 0.48 -6.02
C LEU A 85 -4.62 1.95 -6.30
N PRO A 86 -3.98 2.30 -7.43
CA PRO A 86 -3.73 3.69 -7.79
C PRO A 86 -5.00 4.55 -7.91
N ILE A 87 -6.06 4.00 -8.52
CA ILE A 87 -7.36 4.67 -8.68
C ILE A 87 -8.00 4.96 -7.33
N LEU A 88 -7.94 4.01 -6.39
CA LEU A 88 -8.48 4.19 -5.04
C LEU A 88 -7.77 5.36 -4.32
N VAL A 89 -6.46 5.48 -4.49
CA VAL A 89 -5.68 6.57 -3.87
C VAL A 89 -5.89 7.90 -4.61
N GLU A 90 -5.99 7.90 -5.93
CA GLU A 90 -6.24 9.10 -6.73
C GLU A 90 -7.65 9.68 -6.48
N ALA A 91 -8.64 8.82 -6.25
CA ALA A 91 -9.99 9.24 -5.85
C ALA A 91 -9.95 10.00 -4.52
N PHE A 92 -9.23 9.46 -3.53
CA PHE A 92 -9.01 10.15 -2.26
C PHE A 92 -8.30 11.50 -2.45
N ARG A 93 -7.21 11.53 -3.22
CA ARG A 93 -6.48 12.76 -3.54
C ARG A 93 -7.37 13.81 -4.18
N SER A 94 -8.21 13.42 -5.13
CA SER A 94 -9.09 14.33 -5.86
C SER A 94 -10.09 15.01 -4.92
N ILE A 95 -10.66 14.26 -3.97
CA ILE A 95 -11.53 14.79 -2.92
C ILE A 95 -10.74 15.73 -2.00
N TRP A 96 -9.59 15.27 -1.50
CA TRP A 96 -8.74 16.04 -0.57
C TRP A 96 -8.26 17.37 -1.16
N GLU A 97 -7.81 17.36 -2.41
CA GLU A 97 -7.32 18.55 -3.09
C GLU A 97 -8.46 19.40 -3.70
N ASN A 98 -9.71 18.95 -3.59
CA ASN A 98 -10.89 19.53 -4.24
C ASN A 98 -10.65 19.77 -5.75
N LYS A 99 -10.19 18.72 -6.44
CA LYS A 99 -9.88 18.72 -7.87
C LYS A 99 -10.75 17.71 -8.62
N GLU A 100 -10.93 17.98 -9.91
CA GLU A 100 -11.56 17.02 -10.81
C GLU A 100 -10.74 15.72 -10.83
N PHE A 101 -11.43 14.59 -10.72
CA PHE A 101 -10.81 13.28 -10.80
C PHE A 101 -10.29 13.07 -12.22
N VAL A 102 -8.97 13.04 -12.38
CA VAL A 102 -8.30 12.79 -13.66
C VAL A 102 -7.44 11.55 -13.51
N PHE A 103 -7.95 10.42 -13.99
CA PHE A 103 -7.13 9.22 -14.11
C PHE A 103 -6.33 9.25 -15.43
N SER A 104 -5.02 9.07 -15.33
CA SER A 104 -4.16 8.76 -16.48
C SER A 104 -3.58 7.36 -16.29
N SER A 105 -3.55 6.55 -17.35
CA SER A 105 -2.92 5.24 -17.31
C SER A 105 -1.44 5.39 -16.98
N GLU A 106 -1.01 4.79 -15.87
CA GLU A 106 0.23 5.16 -15.18
C GLU A 106 1.52 4.78 -15.94
N SER A 107 2.56 5.59 -15.72
CA SER A 107 3.97 5.19 -15.81
C SER A 107 4.32 4.16 -14.72
N GLU A 108 5.35 3.34 -14.87
CA GLU A 108 5.73 2.36 -13.82
C GLU A 108 5.99 3.01 -12.43
N THR A 109 5.09 2.74 -11.48
CA THR A 109 5.16 3.16 -10.06
C THR A 109 5.45 1.96 -9.14
N MET A 110 5.70 2.22 -7.85
CA MET A 110 5.83 1.12 -6.86
C MET A 110 4.51 0.37 -6.69
N PHE A 111 3.37 1.05 -6.76
CA PHE A 111 2.06 0.38 -6.80
C PHE A 111 1.95 -0.55 -8.01
N SER A 112 2.37 -0.10 -9.20
CA SER A 112 2.31 -0.94 -10.40
C SER A 112 3.12 -2.24 -10.24
N TRP A 113 4.30 -2.19 -9.58
CA TRP A 113 5.09 -3.38 -9.31
C TRP A 113 4.43 -4.29 -8.26
N LEU A 114 3.95 -3.72 -7.15
CA LEU A 114 3.31 -4.50 -6.08
C LEU A 114 2.03 -5.18 -6.55
N MET A 115 1.21 -4.50 -7.37
CA MET A 115 0.01 -5.06 -7.96
C MET A 115 0.33 -6.23 -8.90
N LYS A 116 1.30 -6.07 -9.81
CA LYS A 116 1.73 -7.16 -10.69
C LYS A 116 2.25 -8.36 -9.91
N TRP A 117 3.00 -8.12 -8.83
CA TRP A 117 3.48 -9.19 -7.95
C TRP A 117 2.32 -9.91 -7.26
N TYR A 118 1.36 -9.16 -6.71
CA TYR A 118 0.16 -9.72 -6.06
C TYR A 118 -0.67 -10.56 -7.04
N GLU A 119 -0.94 -10.01 -8.22
CA GLU A 119 -1.69 -10.69 -9.27
C GLU A 119 -0.97 -11.97 -9.74
N SER A 120 0.36 -11.97 -9.80
CA SER A 120 1.11 -13.18 -10.14
C SER A 120 1.10 -14.25 -9.04
N GLN A 121 0.72 -13.91 -7.80
CA GLN A 121 0.52 -14.90 -6.73
C GLN A 121 -0.92 -15.44 -6.71
N CYS A 122 -1.89 -14.75 -7.32
CA CYS A 122 -3.28 -15.17 -7.32
C CYS A 122 -3.45 -16.40 -8.23
N ASP A 123 -3.81 -17.53 -7.64
CA ASP A 123 -3.98 -18.81 -8.33
C ASP A 123 -5.36 -19.45 -8.07
N GLY A 124 -6.24 -18.76 -7.34
CA GLY A 124 -7.56 -19.25 -6.95
C GLY A 124 -7.60 -19.83 -5.53
N ASP A 125 -6.45 -20.06 -4.89
CA ASP A 125 -6.34 -20.50 -3.50
C ASP A 125 -5.57 -19.47 -2.66
N TRP A 126 -4.46 -18.94 -3.17
CA TRP A 126 -3.55 -18.08 -2.42
C TRP A 126 -4.23 -16.82 -1.88
N GLU A 127 -5.02 -16.13 -2.69
CA GLU A 127 -5.74 -14.92 -2.30
C GLU A 127 -6.75 -15.13 -1.16
N HIS A 128 -7.24 -16.36 -0.97
CA HIS A 128 -8.20 -16.69 0.07
C HIS A 128 -7.55 -16.83 1.44
N GLU A 129 -6.26 -17.18 1.49
CA GLU A 129 -5.52 -17.46 2.72
C GLU A 129 -4.44 -16.42 3.03
N TYR A 130 -3.89 -15.78 2.00
CA TYR A 130 -2.72 -14.93 2.06
C TYR A 130 -2.98 -13.56 1.42
N GLY A 131 -2.04 -12.63 1.66
CA GLY A 131 -2.22 -11.28 1.15
C GLY A 131 -1.18 -10.29 1.60
N ILE A 132 -1.48 -9.04 1.28
CA ILE A 132 -0.67 -7.88 1.59
C ILE A 132 -1.46 -7.00 2.56
N ASP A 133 -0.77 -6.51 3.59
CA ASP A 133 -1.31 -5.57 4.58
C ASP A 133 -0.27 -4.48 4.82
N ILE A 134 -0.58 -3.27 4.39
CA ILE A 134 0.21 -2.06 4.58
C ILE A 134 -0.63 -1.13 5.43
N ASN A 135 -0.16 -0.80 6.63
CA ASN A 135 -0.89 0.07 7.52
C ASN A 135 0.03 1.09 8.19
N THR A 136 -0.56 2.12 8.79
CA THR A 136 0.17 3.02 9.68
C THR A 136 -0.20 2.72 11.13
N LYS A 137 0.78 2.78 12.02
CA LYS A 137 0.57 2.47 13.43
C LYS A 137 1.12 3.56 14.33
N GLN A 138 0.20 4.29 14.96
CA GLN A 138 0.52 5.27 16.00
C GLN A 138 1.62 6.23 15.50
N ASP A 139 2.58 6.53 16.37
CA ASP A 139 3.74 7.37 16.11
C ASP A 139 4.92 6.65 15.46
N ARG A 140 4.72 5.44 14.92
CA ARG A 140 5.80 4.60 14.38
C ARG A 140 5.96 4.67 12.86
N GLY A 141 4.99 5.23 12.13
CA GLY A 141 5.04 5.26 10.67
C GLY A 141 4.33 4.07 10.02
N TRP A 142 4.94 3.50 8.98
CA TRP A 142 4.41 2.40 8.19
C TRP A 142 4.75 1.04 8.77
N GLN A 143 3.82 0.09 8.68
CA GLN A 143 4.04 -1.34 8.84
C GLN A 143 3.60 -2.05 7.57
N VAL A 144 4.38 -3.03 7.14
CA VAL A 144 4.13 -3.84 5.95
C VAL A 144 4.24 -5.30 6.33
N LYS A 145 3.19 -6.06 6.04
CA LYS A 145 3.15 -7.51 6.08
C LYS A 145 2.80 -8.02 4.69
N ILE A 146 3.67 -8.83 4.13
CA ILE A 146 3.41 -9.55 2.88
C ILE A 146 3.58 -11.03 3.21
N GLU A 147 2.49 -11.78 3.09
CA GLU A 147 2.54 -13.23 3.16
C GLU A 147 3.25 -13.75 1.90
N VAL A 148 4.10 -14.77 2.06
CA VAL A 148 4.89 -15.37 0.98
C VAL A 148 4.86 -16.90 1.03
N ASN A 149 4.02 -17.48 1.89
CA ASN A 149 3.75 -18.92 1.86
C ASN A 149 3.28 -19.34 0.46
N PHE A 150 3.74 -20.51 0.02
CA PHE A 150 3.44 -21.06 -1.30
C PHE A 150 3.81 -20.15 -2.48
N THR A 151 4.71 -19.18 -2.27
CA THR A 151 5.39 -18.41 -3.34
C THR A 151 6.83 -18.91 -3.48
N GLU A 152 7.60 -18.37 -4.42
CA GLU A 152 9.01 -18.70 -4.61
C GLU A 152 9.92 -18.26 -3.44
N LEU A 153 9.40 -17.45 -2.50
CA LEU A 153 10.08 -17.12 -1.24
C LEU A 153 9.70 -18.06 -0.08
N ASP A 154 8.89 -19.11 -0.32
CA ASP A 154 8.53 -20.05 0.74
C ASP A 154 9.78 -20.77 1.28
N GLY A 155 9.85 -20.89 2.60
CA GLY A 155 11.01 -21.42 3.33
C GLY A 155 12.24 -20.49 3.37
N VAL A 156 12.25 -19.35 2.68
CA VAL A 156 13.33 -18.36 2.80
C VAL A 156 13.24 -17.67 4.16
N ALA A 157 14.37 -17.55 4.84
CA ALA A 157 14.49 -16.85 6.12
C ALA A 157 15.58 -15.78 6.06
N ILE A 158 15.23 -14.57 6.49
CA ILE A 158 16.12 -13.42 6.65
C ILE A 158 15.90 -12.87 8.05
N ASP A 159 16.97 -12.89 8.84
CA ASP A 159 16.98 -12.33 10.19
C ASP A 159 16.61 -10.85 10.19
N HIS A 160 15.99 -10.42 11.30
CA HIS A 160 15.58 -9.04 11.48
C HIS A 160 16.77 -8.08 11.36
N SER A 161 16.62 -7.10 10.48
CA SER A 161 17.59 -6.04 10.22
C SER A 161 16.98 -4.68 10.51
N LEU A 162 17.69 -3.83 11.26
CA LEU A 162 17.34 -2.43 11.51
C LEU A 162 18.36 -1.51 10.83
N ILE A 163 17.86 -0.58 10.02
CA ILE A 163 18.64 0.44 9.33
C ILE A 163 18.16 1.79 9.84
N GLN A 164 19.04 2.54 10.54
CA GLN A 164 18.66 3.77 11.22
C GLN A 164 19.75 4.84 11.09
N LYS A 165 19.33 6.09 10.85
CA LYS A 165 20.14 7.31 10.85
C LYS A 165 19.47 8.39 11.71
N GLY A 166 19.61 8.25 13.02
CA GLY A 166 18.91 9.10 13.99
C GLY A 166 17.45 8.70 14.19
N ALA A 167 16.70 9.46 14.97
CA ALA A 167 15.38 9.05 15.44
C ALA A 167 14.28 9.03 14.36
N GLY A 168 14.40 9.84 13.31
CA GLY A 168 13.36 10.03 12.28
C GLY A 168 13.74 9.54 10.88
N ASP A 169 14.76 8.69 10.77
CA ASP A 169 15.16 8.04 9.53
C ASP A 169 15.51 6.58 9.87
N TRP A 170 14.51 5.70 9.80
CA TRP A 170 14.69 4.30 10.13
C TRP A 170 13.69 3.39 9.43
N TYR A 171 14.15 2.21 9.05
CA TYR A 171 13.27 1.10 8.70
C TYR A 171 13.88 -0.21 9.17
N SER A 172 13.02 -1.19 9.38
CA SER A 172 13.41 -2.55 9.72
C SER A 172 12.64 -3.54 8.85
N PHE A 173 13.21 -4.71 8.66
CA PHE A 173 12.54 -5.80 7.96
C PHE A 173 13.05 -7.16 8.43
N SER A 174 12.23 -8.18 8.21
CA SER A 174 12.57 -9.59 8.37
C SER A 174 11.74 -10.40 7.39
N LEU A 175 12.21 -11.60 7.07
CA LEU A 175 11.45 -12.60 6.33
C LEU A 175 11.53 -13.90 7.11
N LYS A 176 10.43 -14.36 7.69
CA LYS A 176 10.41 -15.62 8.44
C LYS A 176 8.99 -16.15 8.54
N ASP A 177 8.86 -17.46 8.72
CA ASP A 177 7.57 -18.12 8.93
C ASP A 177 6.55 -17.76 7.83
N GLY A 178 7.02 -17.66 6.58
CA GLY A 178 6.21 -17.29 5.43
C GLY A 178 5.79 -15.82 5.33
N LYS A 179 6.43 -14.91 6.09
CA LYS A 179 6.02 -13.51 6.17
C LYS A 179 7.19 -12.56 6.01
N PHE A 180 7.11 -11.66 5.04
CA PHE A 180 7.90 -10.45 5.04
C PHE A 180 7.23 -9.44 5.98
N LEU A 181 7.93 -9.07 7.05
CA LEU A 181 7.48 -8.09 8.04
C LEU A 181 8.44 -6.92 8.04
N ALA A 182 7.93 -5.71 7.88
CA ALA A 182 8.72 -4.50 7.90
C ALA A 182 8.00 -3.35 8.58
N GLU A 183 8.78 -2.45 9.16
CA GLU A 183 8.31 -1.22 9.78
C GLU A 183 9.25 -0.07 9.41
N GLY A 184 8.77 1.17 9.37
CA GLY A 184 9.64 2.32 9.18
C GLY A 184 8.92 3.64 9.37
N ASP A 185 9.70 4.70 9.50
CA ASP A 185 9.18 6.05 9.70
C ASP A 185 8.22 6.50 8.56
N PRO A 186 7.46 7.61 8.74
CA PRO A 186 6.44 8.04 7.78
C PRO A 186 6.88 8.18 6.31
N LYS A 187 8.19 8.27 6.04
CA LYS A 187 8.74 8.41 4.68
C LYS A 187 9.26 7.10 4.08
N LYS A 188 9.15 5.96 4.79
CA LYS A 188 9.85 4.71 4.45
C LYS A 188 9.08 3.66 3.69
N LEU A 189 7.79 3.85 3.42
CA LEU A 189 7.01 2.86 2.68
C LEU A 189 7.68 2.49 1.34
N ARG A 190 8.18 3.48 0.59
CA ARG A 190 8.96 3.24 -0.64
C ARG A 190 10.14 2.32 -0.40
N THR A 191 11.00 2.68 0.56
CA THR A 191 12.22 1.91 0.87
C THR A 191 11.90 0.48 1.31
N ILE A 192 10.83 0.30 2.08
CA ILE A 192 10.37 -1.02 2.53
C ILE A 192 9.93 -1.88 1.35
N LEU A 193 9.10 -1.35 0.46
CA LEU A 193 8.63 -2.10 -0.72
C LEU A 193 9.75 -2.35 -1.73
N GLU A 194 10.68 -1.39 -1.90
CA GLU A 194 11.91 -1.59 -2.69
C GLU A 194 12.77 -2.71 -2.11
N LYS A 195 12.88 -2.81 -0.78
CA LYS A 195 13.61 -3.90 -0.12
C LYS A 195 12.92 -5.25 -0.35
N PHE A 196 11.59 -5.31 -0.27
CA PHE A 196 10.87 -6.54 -0.61
C PHE A 196 11.11 -6.95 -2.08
N LYS A 197 11.01 -6.01 -3.01
CA LYS A 197 11.34 -6.22 -4.43
C LYS A 197 12.76 -6.72 -4.63
N GLU A 198 13.75 -6.13 -3.96
CA GLU A 198 15.14 -6.56 -4.01
C GLU A 198 15.31 -8.02 -3.55
N ILE A 199 14.66 -8.40 -2.44
CA ILE A 199 14.66 -9.78 -1.94
C ILE A 199 14.04 -10.70 -2.99
N TRP A 200 12.85 -10.38 -3.50
CA TRP A 200 12.20 -11.17 -4.54
C TRP A 200 13.12 -11.42 -5.75
N MET A 201 13.68 -10.35 -6.32
CA MET A 201 14.56 -10.46 -7.48
C MET A 201 15.84 -11.26 -7.17
N THR A 202 16.37 -11.18 -5.95
CA THR A 202 17.58 -11.92 -5.57
C THR A 202 17.36 -13.44 -5.54
N TYR A 203 16.19 -13.89 -5.09
CA TYR A 203 15.91 -15.32 -4.88
C TYR A 203 15.14 -15.97 -6.04
N VAL A 204 14.32 -15.22 -6.77
CA VAL A 204 13.39 -15.73 -7.79
C VAL A 204 13.92 -15.51 -9.21
N ASP A 205 14.58 -14.37 -9.45
CA ASP A 205 15.17 -14.02 -10.76
C ASP A 205 16.64 -13.60 -10.60
N PRO A 206 17.53 -14.50 -10.16
CA PRO A 206 18.94 -14.16 -10.03
C PRO A 206 19.48 -13.90 -11.45
N GLU A 207 19.72 -12.61 -11.78
CA GLU A 207 20.50 -12.28 -12.97
C GLU A 207 21.72 -13.22 -13.02
N PRO A 208 22.03 -13.81 -14.20
CA PRO A 208 23.17 -14.70 -14.30
C PRO A 208 24.39 -13.94 -13.79
N ARG A 209 24.99 -14.43 -12.70
CA ARG A 209 26.19 -13.85 -12.11
C ARG A 209 27.16 -13.58 -13.27
N LYS A 210 27.43 -12.30 -13.53
CA LYS A 210 28.47 -11.92 -14.50
C LYS A 210 29.79 -12.39 -13.90
N ASN A 211 30.21 -13.59 -14.31
CA ASN A 211 31.54 -14.14 -14.05
C ASN A 211 32.61 -13.25 -14.69
#